data_AF-A0A7Y2CKP0-F1
#
_entry.id   AF-A0A7Y2CKP0-F1
#
_cell.length_a   1.000
_cell.length_b   1.000
_cell.length_c   1.000
_cell.angle_alpha   90.00
_cell.angle_beta   90.00
_cell.angle_gamma   90.00
#
_symmetry.space_group_name_H-M   'P 1'
#
loop_
_entity.id
_entity.type
_entity.pdbx_description
1 polymer ?
#
loop_
_entity_poly.entity_id
_entity_poly.type
_entity_poly.pdbx_seq_one_letter_code
_entity_poly.pdbx_strand_id
1 'polypeptide(L)'
;MHNYLRMLWGKKILEWSPRPEVALEVMTELNNKWALDGRNPNSYSGIFWVLGRFDRAWGPVRPIYGKIRYMSSDNTAKKLRLREYLARWTEPAEPDLFSGSR
;
A
#
# COMPACT_ATOMS: atom_id res chain seq x y z
N MET A 1 8.04 7.98 3.34
CA MET A 1 7.52 6.61 3.63
C MET A 1 8.57 5.57 3.24
N HIS A 2 8.77 4.52 4.04
CA HIS A 2 9.73 3.44 3.74
C HIS A 2 9.38 2.72 2.42
N ASN A 3 10.34 2.48 1.54
CA ASN A 3 10.09 1.99 0.17
C ASN A 3 9.31 0.67 0.10
N TYR A 4 9.64 -0.31 0.95
CA TYR A 4 8.89 -1.57 0.98
C TYR A 4 7.43 -1.38 1.41
N LEU A 5 7.18 -0.42 2.31
CA LEU A 5 5.82 -0.07 2.72
C LEU A 5 5.10 0.73 1.62
N ARG A 6 5.79 1.52 0.80
CA ARG A 6 5.17 2.17 -0.38
C ARG A 6 4.59 1.14 -1.34
N MET A 7 5.32 0.04 -1.57
CA MET A 7 4.82 -1.06 -2.41
C MET A 7 3.56 -1.68 -1.82
N LEU A 8 3.58 -2.08 -0.54
CA LEU A 8 2.40 -2.66 0.11
C LEU A 8 1.22 -1.68 0.12
N TRP A 9 1.47 -0.42 0.48
CA TRP A 9 0.49 0.66 0.51
C TRP A 9 -0.20 0.82 -0.85
N GLY A 10 0.55 0.88 -1.94
CA GLY A 10 -0.02 0.97 -3.27
C GLY A 10 -0.84 -0.27 -3.64
N LYS A 11 -0.38 -1.47 -3.29
CA LYS A 11 -1.16 -2.71 -3.53
C LYS A 11 -2.50 -2.68 -2.77
N LYS A 12 -2.51 -2.17 -1.54
CA LYS A 12 -3.75 -2.03 -0.76
C LYS A 12 -4.71 -0.98 -1.32
N ILE A 13 -4.20 0.14 -1.82
CA ILE A 13 -5.05 1.10 -2.55
C ILE A 13 -5.66 0.43 -3.78
N LEU A 14 -4.88 -0.33 -4.56
CA LEU A 14 -5.40 -1.08 -5.71
C LEU A 14 -6.47 -2.10 -5.30
N GLU A 15 -6.28 -2.82 -4.20
CA GLU A 15 -7.23 -3.82 -3.68
C GLU A 15 -8.56 -3.22 -3.24
N TRP A 16 -8.53 -2.01 -2.67
CA TRP A 16 -9.70 -1.35 -2.09
C TRP A 16 -10.34 -0.31 -3.01
N SER A 17 -9.78 -0.10 -4.19
CA SER A 17 -10.35 0.79 -5.20
C SER A 17 -11.34 0.06 -6.09
N PRO A 18 -12.42 0.70 -6.55
CA PRO A 18 -13.41 0.08 -7.43
C PRO A 18 -12.85 -0.24 -8.83
N ARG A 19 -11.81 0.48 -9.27
CA ARG A 19 -11.11 0.24 -10.55
C ARG A 19 -9.65 0.75 -10.49
N PRO A 20 -8.73 0.21 -11.32
CA PRO A 20 -7.31 0.58 -11.29
C PRO A 20 -7.00 2.05 -11.56
N GLU A 21 -7.82 2.74 -12.36
CA GLU A 21 -7.68 4.16 -12.67
C GLU A 21 -7.90 5.01 -11.42
N VAL A 22 -8.89 4.64 -10.60
CA VAL A 22 -9.13 5.31 -9.31
C VAL A 22 -7.97 5.08 -8.35
N ALA A 23 -7.41 3.86 -8.33
CA ALA A 23 -6.22 3.58 -7.53
C ALA A 23 -5.02 4.44 -7.97
N LEU A 24 -4.82 4.64 -9.28
CA LEU A 24 -3.78 5.51 -9.83
C LEU A 24 -3.96 6.96 -9.37
N GLU A 25 -5.18 7.50 -9.47
CA GLU A 25 -5.52 8.86 -9.05
C GLU A 25 -5.23 9.05 -7.55
N VAL A 26 -5.75 8.16 -6.70
CA VAL A 26 -5.56 8.20 -5.24
C VAL A 26 -4.08 8.09 -4.87
N MET A 27 -3.35 7.13 -5.46
CA MET A 27 -1.92 6.97 -5.19
C MET A 27 -1.12 8.23 -5.59
N THR A 28 -1.45 8.80 -6.75
CA THR A 28 -0.78 10.00 -7.27
C THR A 28 -1.05 11.21 -6.38
N GLU A 29 -2.31 11.45 -6.01
CA GLU A 29 -2.70 12.55 -5.14
C GLU A 29 -1.99 12.46 -3.78
N LEU A 30 -2.12 11.31 -3.11
CA LEU A 30 -1.54 11.13 -1.77
C LEU A 30 -0.01 11.21 -1.79
N ASN A 31 0.64 10.60 -2.78
CA ASN A 31 2.09 10.67 -2.90
C ASN A 31 2.56 12.11 -3.20
N ASN A 32 1.88 12.83 -4.08
CA ASN A 32 2.25 14.21 -4.42
C ASN A 32 1.97 15.21 -3.29
N LYS A 33 0.95 14.94 -2.47
CA LYS A 33 0.55 15.78 -1.34
C LYS A 33 1.49 15.62 -0.15
N TRP A 34 1.86 14.37 0.19
CA TRP A 34 2.52 14.08 1.47
C TRP A 34 3.97 13.61 1.36
N ALA A 35 4.38 13.04 0.22
CA ALA A 35 5.75 12.57 0.08
C ALA A 35 6.68 13.74 -0.29
N LEU A 36 7.74 13.94 0.50
CA LEU A 36 8.78 14.94 0.20
C LEU A 36 9.46 14.68 -1.16
N ASP A 37 9.54 13.41 -1.57
CA ASP A 37 10.05 12.95 -2.87
C ASP A 37 8.92 12.68 -3.90
N GLY A 38 7.73 13.24 -3.67
CA GLY A 38 6.62 13.21 -4.61
C GLY A 38 6.88 14.05 -5.87
N ARG A 39 5.93 14.04 -6.82
CA ARG A 39 5.98 14.81 -8.08
C ARG A 39 7.29 14.60 -8.87
N ASN A 40 7.85 13.40 -8.73
CA ASN A 40 9.12 13.02 -9.30
C ASN A 40 8.93 11.82 -10.25
N PRO A 41 9.67 11.72 -11.37
CA PRO A 41 9.59 10.58 -12.28
C PRO A 41 9.75 9.20 -11.59
N ASN A 42 10.59 9.11 -10.55
CA ASN A 42 10.74 7.89 -9.76
C ASN A 42 9.47 7.54 -8.99
N SER A 43 8.79 8.54 -8.45
CA SER A 43 7.50 8.37 -7.75
C SER A 43 6.44 7.81 -8.69
N TYR A 44 6.29 8.38 -9.91
CA TYR A 44 5.36 7.85 -10.91
C TYR A 44 5.73 6.43 -11.34
N SER A 45 7.02 6.17 -11.57
CA SER A 45 7.50 4.83 -11.94
C SER A 45 7.19 3.79 -10.86
N GLY A 46 7.33 4.15 -9.58
CA GLY A 46 6.94 3.32 -8.44
C GLY A 46 5.43 3.05 -8.40
N ILE A 47 4.60 4.06 -8.65
CA ILE A 47 3.13 3.90 -8.73
C ILE A 47 2.74 2.99 -9.89
N PHE A 48 3.30 3.19 -11.09
CA PHE A 48 3.01 2.32 -12.23
C PHE A 48 3.52 0.88 -12.03
N TRP A 49 4.59 0.68 -11.26
CA TRP A 49 5.02 -0.65 -10.86
C TRP A 49 4.00 -1.37 -9.97
N VAL A 50 3.30 -0.63 -9.10
CA VAL A 50 2.17 -1.18 -8.33
C VAL A 50 1.07 -1.69 -9.27
N LEU A 51 0.86 -1.04 -10.41
CA LEU A 51 -0.11 -1.43 -11.44
C LEU A 51 0.45 -2.46 -12.45
N GLY A 52 1.70 -2.92 -12.26
CA GLY A 52 2.32 -3.99 -13.04
C GLY A 52 3.32 -3.55 -14.11
N ARG A 53 3.59 -2.25 -14.27
CA ARG A 53 4.63 -1.77 -15.20
C ARG A 53 6.01 -2.19 -14.71
N PHE A 54 6.87 -2.66 -15.62
CA PHE A 54 8.24 -3.09 -15.33
C PHE A 54 8.36 -4.30 -14.37
N ASP A 55 7.26 -4.97 -14.03
CA ASP A 55 7.27 -6.28 -13.36
C ASP A 55 6.84 -7.37 -14.33
N ARG A 56 7.14 -8.62 -13.99
CA ARG A 56 6.65 -9.80 -14.71
C ARG A 56 5.26 -10.20 -14.24
N ALA A 57 4.61 -11.09 -14.99
CA ALA A 57 3.38 -11.74 -14.55
C ALA A 57 3.64 -12.69 -13.36
N TRP A 58 2.73 -12.68 -12.40
CA TRP A 58 2.74 -13.55 -11.22
C TRP A 58 1.59 -14.54 -11.26
N GLY A 59 1.84 -15.74 -10.73
CA GLY A 59 0.84 -16.80 -10.55
C GLY A 59 0.67 -17.15 -9.06
N PRO A 60 -0.47 -17.76 -8.67
CA PRO A 60 -1.69 -17.93 -9.46
C PRO A 60 -2.40 -16.60 -9.73
N VAL A 61 -3.34 -16.59 -10.68
CA VAL A 61 -4.23 -15.43 -10.90
C VAL A 61 -5.06 -15.22 -9.64
N ARG A 62 -5.15 -13.98 -9.16
CA ARG A 62 -5.92 -13.63 -7.96
C ARG A 62 -7.08 -12.70 -8.28
N PRO A 63 -8.20 -12.78 -7.54
CA PRO A 63 -9.24 -11.75 -7.58
C PRO A 63 -8.62 -10.36 -7.42
N ILE A 64 -9.17 -9.39 -8.16
CA ILE A 64 -8.74 -7.98 -8.23
C ILE A 64 -7.38 -7.79 -8.92
N TYR A 65 -6.34 -8.50 -8.50
CA TYR A 65 -4.98 -8.30 -8.99
C TYR A 65 -4.68 -8.95 -10.34
N GLY A 66 -5.46 -9.96 -10.76
CA GLY A 66 -5.14 -10.75 -11.94
C GLY A 66 -3.75 -11.38 -11.82
N LYS A 67 -2.85 -11.01 -12.73
CA LYS A 67 -1.44 -11.46 -12.76
C LYS A 67 -0.44 -10.44 -12.18
N ILE A 68 -0.92 -9.34 -11.61
CA ILE A 68 -0.04 -8.36 -10.93
C ILE A 68 0.53 -9.01 -9.67
N ARG A 69 1.79 -8.68 -9.33
CA ARG A 69 2.40 -9.12 -8.07
C ARG A 69 1.53 -8.77 -6.87
N TYR A 70 1.13 -9.79 -6.12
CA TYR A 70 0.42 -9.64 -4.86
C TYR A 70 1.38 -9.43 -3.68
N MET A 71 0.94 -8.63 -2.70
CA MET A 71 1.64 -8.43 -1.43
C MET A 71 0.64 -8.46 -0.28
N SER A 72 0.93 -9.22 0.78
CA SER A 72 0.12 -9.26 2.00
C SER A 72 0.78 -8.52 3.15
N SER A 73 -0.04 -8.03 4.09
CA SER A 73 0.42 -7.44 5.34
C SER A 73 1.23 -8.46 6.15
N ASP A 74 0.75 -9.71 6.26
CA ASP A 74 1.45 -10.78 7.01
C ASP A 74 2.85 -11.08 6.49
N ASN A 75 3.02 -11.19 5.16
CA ASN A 75 4.33 -11.44 4.58
C ASN A 75 5.23 -10.21 4.68
N THR A 76 4.66 -9.01 4.70
CA THR A 76 5.41 -7.77 4.92
C THR A 76 5.86 -7.66 6.37
N ALA A 77 5.01 -8.05 7.33
CA ALA A 77 5.33 -8.09 8.75
C ALA A 77 6.46 -9.05 9.10
N LYS A 78 6.59 -10.15 8.36
CA LYS A 78 7.72 -11.08 8.49
C LYS A 78 9.05 -10.49 7.96
N LYS A 79 9.00 -9.50 7.05
CA LYS A 79 10.18 -8.93 6.39
C LYS A 79 10.69 -7.64 7.02
N LEU A 80 9.81 -6.91 7.69
CA LEU A 80 10.12 -5.62 8.29
C LEU A 80 9.97 -5.73 9.81
N ARG A 81 10.80 -4.98 10.56
CA ARG A 81 10.65 -4.83 12.01
C ARG A 81 9.45 -3.94 12.33
N LEU A 82 8.23 -4.44 12.11
CA LEU A 82 7.02 -3.63 12.23
C LEU A 82 6.66 -3.25 13.67
N ARG A 83 7.14 -3.98 14.68
CA ARG A 83 6.83 -3.67 16.09
C ARG A 83 7.26 -2.26 16.46
N GLU A 84 8.52 -1.92 16.20
CA GLU A 84 9.07 -0.59 16.46
C GLU A 84 8.46 0.48 15.55
N TYR A 85 8.16 0.11 14.30
CA TYR A 85 7.52 1.00 13.35
C TYR A 85 6.11 1.41 13.82
N LEU A 86 5.28 0.44 14.21
CA LEU A 86 3.92 0.70 14.70
C LEU A 86 3.94 1.44 16.04
N ALA A 87 4.86 1.10 16.95
CA ALA A 87 5.00 1.83 18.21
C ALA A 87 5.37 3.32 18.01
N ARG A 88 6.06 3.65 16.90
CA ARG A 88 6.45 5.03 16.58
C ARG A 88 5.37 5.81 15.84
N TRP A 89 4.59 5.16 14.98
CA TRP A 89 3.73 5.82 13.99
C TRP A 89 2.24 5.58 14.19
N THR A 90 1.84 4.78 15.18
CA THR A 90 0.44 4.60 15.57
C THR A 90 0.20 5.35 16.88
N GLU A 91 -0.90 6.10 16.96
CA GLU A 91 -1.41 6.62 18.24
C GLU A 91 -1.75 5.46 19.18
N PRO A 92 -1.72 5.66 20.51
CA PRO A 92 -2.31 4.68 21.43
C PRO A 92 -3.73 4.39 20.95
N ALA A 93 -4.10 3.11 20.81
CA ALA A 93 -5.44 2.76 20.39
C ALA A 93 -6.44 3.46 21.34
N GLU A 94 -7.29 4.35 20.81
CA GLU A 94 -8.45 4.79 21.58
C GLU A 94 -9.24 3.53 21.96
N PRO A 95 -9.65 3.37 23.22
CA PRO A 95 -10.52 2.28 23.59
C PRO A 95 -11.75 2.34 22.66
N ASP A 96 -12.00 1.25 21.95
CA ASP A 96 -13.10 1.12 20.99
C ASP A 96 -14.38 1.72 21.60
N LEU A 97 -14.99 2.68 20.90
CA LEU A 97 -16.25 3.32 21.31
C LEU A 97 -17.37 2.28 21.52
N PHE A 98 -17.21 1.06 21.01
CA PHE A 98 -18.14 -0.07 21.16
C PHE A 98 -17.69 -1.12 22.18
N SER A 99 -16.60 -0.90 22.91
CA SER A 99 -16.14 -1.81 23.98
C SER A 99 -17.05 -1.87 25.21
N GLY A 100 -18.09 -1.02 25.27
CA GLY A 100 -19.03 -0.88 26.39
C GLY A 100 -20.41 -1.53 26.22
N SER A 101 -20.69 -2.30 25.15
CA SER A 101 -21.97 -3.01 25.02
C SER A 101 -21.78 -4.52 25.04
N ARG A 102 -21.80 -5.10 26.24
CA ARG A 102 -22.26 -6.46 26.49
C ARG A 102 -23.45 -6.41 27.43
#